data_AF-A0AAD5SCT3-F1
#
_entry.id   AF-A0AAD5SCT3-F1
#
_cell.length_a   1.000
_cell.length_b   1.000
_cell.length_c   1.000
_cell.angle_alpha   90.00
_cell.angle_beta   90.00
_cell.angle_gamma   90.00
#
_symmetry.space_group_name_H-M   'P 1'
#
loop_
_entity.id
_entity.type
_entity.pdbx_description
1 polymer ?
#
loop_
_entity_poly.entity_id
_entity_poly.type
_entity_poly.pdbx_seq_one_letter_code
_entity_poly.pdbx_strand_id
1 'polypeptide(L)'
;MSTTNPPLQKPSINTRLASALFGPSVPVTPSTPYPLNRASSSFSSTSPEKQQYSFTPLSFTLPVFLEEEFTPSGFLSERRHIALDRLKWELGHALREVKNELVELINRDYQDFISLSAGLTGVEDSITNLQDPLTKLRTDVSTIQTYLSTTSTSLSTLLAHRSTIRSKKALLHLLVSINDSVSKIEELLGISGDKVERDSITSGVDGKDEGLEGGEKVDGKLIERVAIEYNQLLYFVERAKGLEFLGIVEWRITRIKETLKLSLSRALKQSFLETMRPNASDTSIATLSQYLRTYVLIDRVREAGTVFGDAVVQPFIDK
;
A
#
# COMPACT_ATOMS: atom_id res chain seq x y z
N MET A 1 39.62 12.17 -22.97
CA MET A 1 38.75 10.99 -22.84
C MET A 1 37.35 11.50 -22.56
N SER A 2 36.52 11.43 -23.60
CA SER A 2 35.25 12.17 -23.73
C SER A 2 34.12 11.47 -22.98
N THR A 3 33.34 12.23 -22.20
CA THR A 3 32.07 11.82 -21.60
C THR A 3 30.97 12.74 -22.11
N THR A 4 30.24 12.31 -23.14
CA THR A 4 29.01 12.98 -23.57
C THR A 4 28.02 11.91 -24.04
N ASN A 5 27.10 11.54 -23.16
CA ASN A 5 25.95 10.70 -23.49
C ASN A 5 24.89 11.53 -24.22
N PRO A 6 24.24 10.99 -25.28
CA PRO A 6 23.18 11.68 -26.02
C PRO A 6 21.82 11.62 -25.28
N PRO A 7 20.88 12.56 -25.56
CA PRO A 7 19.57 12.58 -24.93
C PRO A 7 18.61 11.54 -25.53
N LEU A 8 17.74 11.01 -24.67
CA LEU A 8 16.69 10.04 -24.99
C LEU A 8 15.72 10.56 -26.06
N GLN A 9 15.63 9.82 -27.16
CA GLN A 9 14.69 10.03 -28.25
C GLN A 9 13.37 9.34 -27.90
N LYS A 10 12.29 10.12 -27.81
CA LYS A 10 10.91 9.62 -27.62
C LYS A 10 10.47 8.79 -28.84
N PRO A 11 9.83 7.62 -28.69
CA PRO A 11 9.15 6.99 -29.80
C PRO A 11 7.82 7.70 -30.09
N SER A 12 7.77 8.49 -31.17
CA SER A 12 6.52 8.86 -31.84
C SER A 12 5.98 7.64 -32.55
N ILE A 13 4.95 7.00 -31.99
CA ILE A 13 4.22 5.94 -32.67
C ILE A 13 3.16 6.60 -33.57
N ASN A 14 3.51 6.73 -34.85
CA ASN A 14 2.58 7.03 -35.91
C ASN A 14 1.52 5.93 -35.98
N THR A 15 0.29 6.27 -35.63
CA THR A 15 -0.87 5.40 -35.83
C THR A 15 -1.41 5.63 -37.24
N ARG A 16 -0.80 5.00 -38.25
CA ARG A 16 -1.37 4.85 -39.59
C ARG A 16 -0.88 3.54 -40.20
N LEU A 17 -1.80 2.82 -40.83
CA LEU A 17 -1.67 1.58 -41.62
C LEU A 17 -1.99 0.27 -40.90
N ALA A 18 -3.28 -0.03 -40.78
CA ALA A 18 -3.87 -1.36 -41.00
C ALA A 18 -5.40 -1.24 -41.09
N SER A 19 -5.90 -0.64 -42.17
CA SER A 19 -7.32 -0.57 -42.48
C SER A 19 -7.52 -1.05 -43.92
N ALA A 20 -7.62 -2.36 -44.09
CA ALA A 20 -8.14 -3.00 -45.29
C ALA A 20 -8.30 -4.49 -44.99
N LEU A 21 -9.48 -4.88 -44.54
CA LEU A 21 -10.14 -6.19 -44.70
C LEU A 21 -11.46 -6.04 -43.92
N PHE A 22 -12.55 -6.54 -44.51
CA PHE A 22 -13.97 -6.37 -44.12
C PHE A 22 -14.67 -5.16 -44.76
N GLY A 23 -15.35 -5.46 -45.86
CA GLY A 23 -16.32 -4.60 -46.52
C GLY A 23 -17.63 -4.45 -45.73
N PRO A 24 -18.60 -3.71 -46.28
CA PRO A 24 -19.68 -3.10 -45.52
C PRO A 24 -20.71 -4.12 -45.04
N SER A 25 -20.95 -4.15 -43.74
CA SER A 25 -22.09 -4.80 -43.12
C SER A 25 -23.39 -4.09 -43.52
N VAL A 26 -24.17 -4.76 -44.36
CA VAL A 26 -25.58 -4.43 -44.62
C VAL A 26 -26.39 -4.88 -43.40
N PRO A 27 -27.34 -4.07 -42.88
CA PRO A 27 -28.22 -4.50 -41.80
C PRO A 27 -29.17 -5.59 -42.33
N VAL A 28 -29.04 -6.79 -41.77
CA VAL A 28 -29.99 -7.89 -42.01
C VAL A 28 -31.26 -7.56 -41.24
N THR A 29 -32.32 -7.27 -41.98
CA THR A 29 -33.68 -7.15 -41.47
C THR A 29 -34.21 -8.52 -41.04
N PRO A 30 -35.06 -8.59 -39.99
CA PRO A 30 -35.78 -9.81 -39.68
C PRO A 30 -36.74 -10.13 -40.83
N SER A 31 -36.57 -11.32 -41.40
CA SER A 31 -37.40 -11.85 -42.47
C SER A 31 -38.84 -11.94 -41.98
N THR A 32 -39.70 -11.09 -42.52
CA THR A 32 -41.15 -11.27 -42.47
C THR A 32 -41.51 -12.60 -43.16
N PRO A 33 -42.37 -13.45 -42.58
CA PRO A 33 -42.95 -14.56 -43.31
C PRO A 33 -43.85 -13.97 -44.40
N TYR A 34 -43.53 -14.25 -45.67
CA TYR A 34 -44.45 -13.98 -46.77
C TYR A 34 -45.79 -14.70 -46.53
N PRO A 35 -46.92 -14.07 -46.85
CA PRO A 35 -48.20 -14.75 -46.82
C PRO A 35 -48.24 -15.77 -47.97
N LEU A 36 -48.52 -17.03 -47.65
CA LEU A 36 -48.87 -18.04 -48.63
C LEU A 36 -50.21 -17.62 -49.26
N ASN A 37 -50.15 -16.96 -50.41
CA ASN A 37 -51.32 -16.67 -51.22
C ASN A 37 -51.78 -17.98 -51.88
N ARG A 38 -52.50 -18.81 -51.13
CA ARG A 38 -53.19 -19.97 -51.69
C ARG A 38 -54.46 -19.47 -52.34
N ALA A 39 -54.43 -19.37 -53.66
CA ALA A 39 -55.62 -19.17 -54.48
C ALA A 39 -56.64 -20.28 -54.15
N SER A 40 -57.72 -19.89 -53.50
CA SER A 40 -58.91 -20.72 -53.34
C SER A 40 -59.67 -20.70 -54.66
N SER A 41 -59.51 -21.76 -55.45
CA SER A 41 -60.40 -22.07 -56.56
C SER A 41 -61.83 -22.25 -56.03
N SER A 42 -62.71 -21.32 -56.40
CA SER A 42 -64.15 -21.40 -56.19
C SER A 42 -64.75 -22.44 -57.14
N PHE A 43 -64.81 -23.69 -56.70
CA PHE A 43 -65.63 -24.70 -57.36
C PHE A 43 -67.06 -24.59 -56.83
N SER A 44 -67.91 -23.97 -57.65
CA SER A 44 -69.36 -23.94 -57.48
C SER A 44 -69.89 -25.37 -57.61
N SER A 45 -70.49 -25.90 -56.53
CA SER A 45 -71.36 -27.08 -56.60
C SER A 45 -72.73 -26.67 -56.10
N THR A 46 -73.68 -26.78 -57.02
CA THR A 46 -75.09 -26.47 -56.89
C THR A 46 -75.84 -27.58 -56.15
N SER A 47 -76.40 -27.25 -54.98
CA SER A 47 -77.65 -27.75 -54.34
C SER A 47 -77.90 -29.26 -54.11
N PRO A 48 -78.81 -29.67 -53.19
CA PRO A 48 -79.58 -28.87 -52.24
C PRO A 48 -79.47 -29.37 -50.77
N GLU A 49 -80.20 -28.66 -49.91
CA GLU A 49 -80.73 -29.14 -48.62
C GLU A 49 -79.89 -28.88 -47.36
N LYS A 50 -80.17 -27.70 -46.81
CA LYS A 50 -79.91 -27.30 -45.43
C LYS A 50 -80.37 -28.40 -44.47
N GLN A 51 -79.43 -29.03 -43.76
CA GLN A 51 -79.70 -29.50 -42.40
C GLN A 51 -78.90 -28.64 -41.45
N GLN A 52 -79.58 -27.57 -41.06
CA GLN A 52 -79.23 -26.67 -39.98
C GLN A 52 -79.28 -27.47 -38.67
N TYR A 53 -78.25 -28.26 -38.38
CA TYR A 53 -78.03 -28.76 -37.03
C TYR A 53 -77.53 -27.58 -36.22
N SER A 54 -78.49 -26.92 -35.58
CA SER A 54 -78.28 -26.07 -34.41
C SER A 54 -77.13 -26.62 -33.57
N PHE A 55 -76.24 -25.72 -33.12
CA PHE A 55 -75.32 -25.92 -32.01
C PHE A 55 -76.10 -26.59 -30.86
N THR A 56 -76.09 -27.91 -30.86
CA THR A 56 -76.67 -28.74 -29.81
C THR A 56 -75.48 -29.41 -29.20
N PRO A 57 -75.27 -29.26 -27.88
CA PRO A 57 -74.16 -29.93 -27.22
C PRO A 57 -74.25 -31.43 -27.53
N LEU A 58 -73.08 -32.05 -27.74
CA LEU A 58 -72.95 -33.50 -27.84
C LEU A 58 -73.78 -34.15 -26.72
N SER A 59 -74.46 -35.24 -27.04
CA SER A 59 -75.26 -35.97 -26.05
C SER A 59 -74.42 -36.73 -25.01
N PHE A 60 -73.10 -36.64 -25.11
CA PHE A 60 -72.13 -37.26 -24.23
C PHE A 60 -70.83 -36.45 -24.16
N THR A 61 -70.08 -36.64 -23.09
CA THR A 61 -68.71 -36.16 -22.93
C THR A 61 -67.74 -37.32 -23.14
N LEU A 62 -66.62 -37.08 -23.81
CA LEU A 62 -65.55 -38.06 -24.04
C LEU A 62 -65.11 -38.90 -22.80
N PRO A 63 -65.04 -38.35 -21.57
CA PRO A 63 -64.67 -39.16 -20.38
C PRO A 63 -65.62 -40.32 -20.05
N VAL A 64 -66.87 -40.31 -20.56
CA VAL A 64 -67.82 -41.44 -20.37
C VAL A 64 -67.28 -42.74 -20.98
N PHE A 65 -66.39 -42.66 -21.97
CA PHE A 65 -65.75 -43.82 -22.59
C PHE A 65 -64.50 -44.32 -21.82
N LEU A 66 -64.06 -43.60 -20.79
CA LEU A 66 -62.89 -43.93 -19.98
C LEU A 66 -63.29 -44.56 -18.62
N GLU A 67 -64.58 -44.67 -18.32
CA GLU A 67 -65.09 -45.27 -17.08
C GLU A 67 -64.94 -46.81 -17.10
N GLU A 68 -64.50 -47.40 -15.99
CA GLU A 68 -64.22 -48.85 -15.88
C GLU A 68 -65.48 -49.73 -16.03
N GLU A 69 -66.67 -49.18 -15.78
CA GLU A 69 -67.97 -49.88 -15.90
C GLU A 69 -68.69 -49.60 -17.24
N PHE A 70 -68.00 -49.00 -18.22
CA PHE A 70 -68.62 -48.66 -19.50
C PHE A 70 -69.15 -49.91 -20.22
N THR A 71 -70.47 -49.96 -20.44
CA THR A 71 -71.10 -50.96 -21.29
C THR A 71 -71.77 -50.27 -22.50
N PRO A 72 -71.45 -50.69 -23.74
CA PRO A 72 -72.08 -50.11 -24.93
C PRO A 72 -73.61 -50.20 -24.89
N SER A 73 -74.14 -51.30 -24.35
CA SER A 73 -75.56 -51.52 -24.17
C SER A 73 -76.19 -50.56 -23.15
N GLY A 74 -75.52 -50.28 -22.04
CA GLY A 74 -75.93 -49.28 -21.04
C GLY A 74 -75.95 -47.86 -21.64
N PHE A 75 -74.88 -47.48 -22.32
CA PHE A 75 -74.74 -46.18 -22.98
C PHE A 75 -75.83 -45.89 -24.02
N LEU A 76 -76.19 -46.90 -24.82
CA LEU A 76 -77.28 -46.82 -25.80
C LEU A 76 -78.66 -46.78 -25.12
N SER A 77 -78.82 -47.50 -24.01
CA SER A 77 -80.10 -47.56 -23.27
C SER A 77 -80.47 -46.24 -22.60
N GLU A 78 -79.48 -45.53 -22.04
CA GLU A 78 -79.64 -44.19 -21.46
C GLU A 78 -80.05 -43.14 -22.50
N ARG A 79 -79.65 -43.34 -23.77
CA ARG A 79 -79.82 -42.39 -24.88
C ARG A 79 -80.86 -42.81 -25.91
N ARG A 80 -81.81 -43.66 -25.50
CA ARG A 80 -82.90 -44.18 -26.34
C ARG A 80 -83.82 -43.10 -26.93
N HIS A 81 -83.80 -41.90 -26.37
CA HIS A 81 -84.56 -40.72 -26.81
C HIS A 81 -83.90 -39.96 -27.97
N ILE A 82 -82.71 -40.39 -28.44
CA ILE A 82 -81.95 -39.76 -29.52
C ILE A 82 -82.07 -40.62 -30.79
N ALA A 83 -82.26 -39.96 -31.94
CA ALA A 83 -82.26 -40.66 -33.23
C ALA A 83 -80.91 -41.37 -33.47
N LEU A 84 -80.97 -42.63 -33.89
CA LEU A 84 -79.78 -43.47 -34.08
C LEU A 84 -78.79 -42.86 -35.07
N ASP A 85 -79.29 -42.21 -36.13
CA ASP A 85 -78.45 -41.53 -37.13
C ASP A 85 -77.69 -40.34 -36.54
N ARG A 86 -78.31 -39.61 -35.60
CA ARG A 86 -77.67 -38.52 -34.86
C ARG A 86 -76.59 -39.06 -33.94
N LEU A 87 -76.86 -40.13 -33.20
CA LEU A 87 -75.86 -40.73 -32.30
C LEU A 87 -74.66 -41.32 -33.08
N LYS A 88 -74.92 -41.95 -34.23
CA LYS A 88 -73.86 -42.44 -35.12
C LYS A 88 -72.99 -41.30 -35.65
N TRP A 89 -73.62 -40.17 -36.01
CA TRP A 89 -72.90 -38.97 -36.42
C TRP A 89 -72.07 -38.37 -35.28
N GLU A 90 -72.62 -38.25 -34.07
CA GLU A 90 -71.93 -37.73 -32.89
C GLU A 90 -70.73 -38.62 -32.49
N LEU A 91 -70.89 -39.94 -32.50
CA LEU A 91 -69.79 -40.88 -32.23
C LEU A 91 -68.71 -40.84 -33.34
N GLY A 92 -69.11 -40.72 -34.61
CA GLY A 92 -68.19 -40.57 -35.72
C GLY A 92 -67.44 -39.24 -35.70
N HIS A 93 -68.07 -38.18 -35.20
CA HIS A 93 -67.44 -36.88 -34.97
C HIS A 93 -66.41 -36.98 -33.85
N ALA A 94 -66.81 -37.52 -32.69
CA ALA A 94 -65.94 -37.70 -31.53
C ALA A 94 -64.72 -38.58 -31.86
N LEU A 95 -64.89 -39.67 -32.63
CA LEU A 95 -63.77 -40.51 -33.08
C LEU A 95 -62.79 -39.74 -33.98
N ARG A 96 -63.30 -38.89 -34.87
CA ARG A 96 -62.47 -38.07 -35.76
C ARG A 96 -61.71 -37.00 -34.97
N GLU A 97 -62.38 -36.39 -34.00
CA GLU A 97 -61.83 -35.39 -33.10
C GLU A 97 -60.69 -35.98 -32.26
N VAL A 98 -60.91 -37.13 -31.59
CA VAL A 98 -59.86 -37.84 -30.84
C VAL A 98 -58.71 -38.27 -31.74
N LYS A 99 -58.98 -38.74 -32.96
CA LYS A 99 -57.93 -39.09 -33.92
C LYS A 99 -57.09 -37.88 -34.34
N ASN A 100 -57.73 -36.73 -34.53
CA ASN A 100 -57.03 -35.48 -34.84
C ASN A 100 -56.20 -35.02 -33.64
N GLU A 101 -56.76 -35.03 -32.43
CA GLU A 101 -56.02 -34.72 -31.20
C GLU A 101 -54.82 -35.63 -30.98
N LEU A 102 -54.95 -36.93 -31.28
CA LEU A 102 -53.82 -37.87 -31.20
C LEU A 102 -52.70 -37.48 -32.19
N VAL A 103 -53.05 -37.15 -33.43
CA VAL A 103 -52.07 -36.73 -34.44
C VAL A 103 -51.43 -35.40 -34.05
N GLU A 104 -52.21 -34.46 -33.52
CA GLU A 104 -51.69 -33.19 -33.00
C GLU A 104 -50.76 -33.40 -31.81
N LEU A 105 -51.11 -34.29 -30.87
CA LEU A 105 -50.28 -34.64 -29.73
C LEU A 105 -48.96 -35.25 -30.16
N ILE A 106 -48.99 -36.23 -31.07
CA ILE A 106 -47.79 -36.86 -31.61
C ILE A 106 -46.91 -35.84 -32.34
N ASN A 107 -47.52 -34.98 -33.15
CA ASN A 107 -46.76 -33.96 -33.87
C ASN A 107 -46.15 -32.93 -32.92
N ARG A 108 -46.88 -32.50 -31.88
CA ARG A 108 -46.37 -31.58 -30.86
C ARG A 108 -45.21 -32.22 -30.10
N ASP A 109 -45.40 -33.42 -29.57
CA ASP A 109 -44.39 -34.10 -28.77
C ASP A 109 -43.16 -34.47 -29.62
N TYR A 110 -43.33 -34.74 -30.92
CA TYR A 110 -42.21 -34.91 -31.86
C TYR A 110 -41.42 -33.61 -32.08
N GLN A 111 -42.10 -32.47 -32.28
CA GLN A 111 -41.43 -31.16 -32.40
C GLN A 111 -40.70 -30.78 -31.11
N ASP A 112 -41.29 -31.08 -29.96
CA ASP A 112 -40.67 -30.83 -28.66
C ASP A 112 -39.43 -31.72 -28.47
N PHE A 113 -39.50 -32.99 -28.82
CA PHE A 113 -38.34 -33.89 -28.76
C PHE A 113 -37.20 -33.44 -29.70
N ILE A 114 -37.52 -33.09 -30.94
CA ILE A 114 -36.52 -32.63 -31.91
C ILE A 114 -35.90 -31.30 -31.46
N SER A 115 -36.71 -30.34 -31.00
CA SER A 115 -36.20 -29.05 -30.52
C SER A 115 -35.33 -29.19 -29.28
N LEU A 116 -35.71 -30.08 -28.33
CA LEU A 116 -34.90 -30.35 -27.14
C LEU A 116 -33.58 -31.05 -27.51
N SER A 117 -33.61 -32.03 -28.41
CA SER A 117 -32.40 -32.73 -28.85
C SER A 117 -31.43 -31.79 -29.59
N ALA A 118 -31.94 -30.90 -30.45
CA ALA A 118 -31.15 -29.88 -31.15
C ALA A 118 -30.60 -28.82 -30.18
N GLY A 119 -31.40 -28.42 -29.18
CA GLY A 119 -30.97 -27.51 -28.12
C GLY A 119 -29.86 -28.09 -27.27
N LEU A 120 -29.96 -29.37 -26.89
CA LEU A 120 -28.96 -30.06 -26.07
C LEU A 120 -27.61 -30.17 -26.78
N THR A 121 -27.60 -30.42 -28.09
CA THR A 121 -26.36 -30.44 -28.88
C THR A 121 -25.64 -29.08 -28.90
N GLY A 122 -26.38 -27.96 -28.92
CA GLY A 122 -25.78 -26.62 -28.87
C GLY A 122 -25.28 -26.21 -27.48
N VAL A 123 -25.81 -26.82 -26.41
CA VAL A 123 -25.35 -26.58 -25.04
C VAL A 123 -23.97 -27.18 -24.80
N GLU A 124 -23.68 -28.37 -25.34
CA GLU A 124 -22.36 -28.99 -25.23
C GLU A 124 -21.27 -28.11 -25.90
N ASP A 125 -21.56 -27.57 -27.09
CA ASP A 125 -20.69 -26.61 -27.76
C ASP A 125 -20.52 -25.32 -26.94
N SER A 126 -21.57 -24.88 -26.24
CA SER A 126 -21.50 -23.69 -25.37
C SER A 126 -20.63 -23.94 -24.13
N ILE A 127 -20.71 -25.14 -23.55
CA ILE A 127 -19.91 -25.54 -22.37
C ILE A 127 -18.44 -25.63 -22.74
N THR A 128 -18.11 -26.29 -23.85
CA THR A 128 -16.73 -26.39 -24.35
C THR A 128 -16.15 -25.02 -24.69
N ASN A 129 -16.93 -24.16 -25.35
CA ASN A 129 -16.53 -22.77 -25.63
C ASN A 129 -16.33 -21.92 -24.36
N LEU A 130 -16.96 -22.25 -23.23
CA LEU A 130 -16.74 -21.56 -21.95
C LEU A 130 -15.57 -22.14 -21.15
N GLN A 131 -15.22 -23.39 -21.36
CA GLN A 131 -14.12 -24.05 -20.65
C GLN A 131 -12.76 -23.40 -20.96
N ASP A 132 -12.50 -23.09 -22.23
CA ASP A 132 -11.27 -22.44 -22.68
C ASP A 132 -11.04 -21.03 -22.08
N PRO A 133 -11.99 -20.08 -22.15
CA PRO A 133 -11.81 -18.78 -21.52
C PRO A 133 -11.71 -18.86 -19.99
N LEU A 134 -12.39 -19.81 -19.34
CA LEU A 134 -12.26 -20.01 -17.89
C LEU A 134 -10.89 -20.56 -17.49
N THR A 135 -10.34 -21.50 -18.25
CA THR A 135 -8.99 -22.01 -18.00
C THR A 135 -7.95 -20.92 -18.25
N LYS A 136 -8.09 -20.14 -19.32
CA LYS A 136 -7.24 -18.97 -19.59
C LYS A 136 -7.31 -17.92 -18.48
N LEU A 137 -8.51 -17.59 -18.01
CA LEU A 137 -8.68 -16.67 -16.90
C LEU A 137 -7.98 -17.18 -15.63
N ARG A 138 -8.11 -18.48 -15.34
CA ARG A 138 -7.42 -19.11 -14.20
C ARG A 138 -5.91 -19.02 -14.33
N THR A 139 -5.35 -19.26 -15.52
CA THR A 139 -3.90 -19.12 -15.75
C THR A 139 -3.47 -17.67 -15.60
N ASP A 140 -4.21 -16.72 -16.16
CA ASP A 140 -3.91 -15.30 -16.10
C ASP A 140 -3.91 -14.82 -14.63
N VAL A 141 -4.92 -15.19 -13.84
CA VAL A 141 -4.98 -14.88 -12.41
C VAL A 141 -3.80 -15.50 -11.65
N SER A 142 -3.45 -16.75 -11.94
CA SER A 142 -2.28 -17.40 -11.33
C SER A 142 -0.97 -16.66 -11.65
N THR A 143 -0.77 -16.27 -12.92
CA THR A 143 0.42 -15.49 -13.31
C THR A 143 0.48 -14.14 -12.61
N ILE A 144 -0.65 -13.42 -12.51
CA ILE A 144 -0.72 -12.15 -11.78
C ILE A 144 -0.41 -12.36 -10.30
N GLN A 145 -0.95 -13.40 -9.67
CA GLN A 145 -0.64 -13.72 -8.27
C GLN A 145 0.85 -14.01 -8.06
N THR A 146 1.47 -14.81 -8.93
CA THR A 146 2.91 -15.11 -8.82
C THR A 146 3.77 -13.85 -9.04
N TYR A 147 3.39 -12.99 -10.00
CA TYR A 147 4.05 -11.71 -10.25
C TYR A 147 3.94 -10.79 -9.03
N LEU A 148 2.74 -10.60 -8.48
CA LEU A 148 2.50 -9.78 -7.29
C LEU A 148 3.25 -10.33 -6.07
N SER A 149 3.25 -11.64 -5.86
CA SER A 149 3.99 -12.28 -4.76
C SER A 149 5.50 -12.05 -4.89
N THR A 150 6.02 -12.17 -6.11
CA THR A 150 7.45 -11.92 -6.40
C THR A 150 7.81 -10.47 -6.17
N THR A 151 7.00 -9.53 -6.67
CA THR A 151 7.21 -8.09 -6.47
C THR A 151 7.08 -7.71 -5.00
N SER A 152 6.10 -8.24 -4.27
CA SER A 152 5.93 -8.03 -2.83
C SER A 152 7.16 -8.50 -2.05
N THR A 153 7.65 -9.70 -2.36
CA THR A 153 8.85 -10.26 -1.72
C THR A 153 10.08 -9.40 -2.02
N SER A 154 10.26 -8.98 -3.27
CA SER A 154 11.35 -8.08 -3.69
C SER A 154 11.29 -6.71 -3.00
N LEU A 155 10.09 -6.12 -2.88
CA LEU A 155 9.93 -4.86 -2.14
C LEU A 155 10.23 -5.03 -0.65
N SER A 156 9.80 -6.13 -0.04
CA SER A 156 10.10 -6.43 1.35
C SER A 156 11.60 -6.56 1.61
N THR A 157 12.33 -7.27 0.74
CA THR A 157 13.80 -7.39 0.88
C THR A 157 14.51 -6.06 0.65
N LEU A 158 14.06 -5.25 -0.33
CA LEU A 158 14.59 -3.90 -0.55
C LEU A 158 14.33 -2.96 0.62
N LEU A 159 13.15 -3.03 1.25
CA LEU A 159 12.82 -2.25 2.44
C LEU A 159 13.65 -2.68 3.65
N ALA A 160 13.85 -3.99 3.85
CA ALA A 160 14.74 -4.51 4.87
C ALA A 160 16.18 -4.02 4.65
N HIS A 161 16.69 -4.12 3.42
CA HIS A 161 18.01 -3.61 3.05
C HIS A 161 18.11 -2.10 3.32
N ARG A 162 17.12 -1.31 2.91
CA ARG A 162 17.06 0.14 3.18
C ARG A 162 17.04 0.46 4.67
N SER A 163 16.34 -0.33 5.48
CA SER A 163 16.33 -0.21 6.94
C SER A 163 17.73 -0.40 7.52
N THR A 164 18.45 -1.46 7.09
CA THR A 164 19.83 -1.71 7.56
C THR A 164 20.79 -0.58 7.18
N ILE A 165 20.67 -0.03 5.95
CA ILE A 165 21.46 1.13 5.52
C ILE A 165 21.15 2.34 6.40
N ARG A 166 19.88 2.58 6.74
CA ARG A 166 19.48 3.69 7.60
C ARG A 166 20.08 3.57 8.99
N SER A 167 20.08 2.37 9.58
CA SER A 167 20.70 2.10 10.88
C SER A 167 22.22 2.32 10.83
N LYS A 168 22.90 1.80 9.80
CA LYS A 168 24.34 2.04 9.60
C LYS A 168 24.66 3.52 9.41
N LYS A 169 23.86 4.23 8.61
CA LYS A 169 24.00 5.69 8.41
C LYS A 169 23.78 6.46 9.72
N ALA A 170 22.80 6.09 10.52
CA ALA A 170 22.55 6.71 11.82
C ALA A 170 23.73 6.50 12.79
N LEU A 171 24.33 5.30 12.78
CA LEU A 171 25.54 5.00 13.55
C LEU A 171 26.72 5.85 13.07
N LEU A 172 26.96 5.94 11.75
CA LEU A 172 28.04 6.78 11.21
C LEU A 172 27.83 8.27 11.53
N HIS A 173 26.60 8.77 11.47
CA HIS A 173 26.32 10.14 11.89
C HIS A 173 26.60 10.35 13.38
N LEU A 174 26.20 9.42 14.24
CA LEU A 174 26.52 9.48 15.67
C LEU A 174 28.04 9.51 15.88
N LEU A 175 28.77 8.68 15.14
CA LEU A 175 30.22 8.60 15.19
C LEU A 175 30.91 9.91 14.79
N VAL A 176 30.48 10.49 13.67
CA VAL A 176 30.97 11.80 13.20
C VAL A 176 30.63 12.89 14.21
N SER A 177 29.40 12.91 14.74
CA SER A 177 29.00 13.88 15.78
C SER A 177 29.84 13.78 17.05
N ILE A 178 30.25 12.58 17.47
CA ILE A 178 31.19 12.41 18.59
C ILE A 178 32.55 13.03 18.22
N ASN A 179 33.10 12.70 17.05
CA ASN A 179 34.39 13.27 16.65
C ASN A 179 34.35 14.80 16.54
N ASP A 180 33.30 15.35 15.94
CA ASP A 180 33.14 16.80 15.75
C ASP A 180 32.97 17.51 17.09
N SER A 181 32.18 16.96 18.01
CA SER A 181 32.03 17.51 19.37
C SER A 181 33.33 17.44 20.17
N VAL A 182 34.06 16.32 20.12
CA VAL A 182 35.39 16.21 20.73
C VAL A 182 36.36 17.25 20.16
N SER A 183 36.40 17.39 18.83
CA SER A 183 37.32 18.32 18.17
C SER A 183 36.97 19.78 18.48
N LYS A 184 35.67 20.12 18.50
CA LYS A 184 35.17 21.43 18.91
C LYS A 184 35.51 21.75 20.36
N ILE A 185 35.40 20.78 21.28
CA ILE A 185 35.78 20.99 22.68
C ILE A 185 37.30 21.13 22.82
N GLU A 186 38.09 20.36 22.08
CA GLU A 186 39.56 20.49 22.07
C GLU A 186 40.01 21.86 21.52
N GLU A 187 39.32 22.38 20.50
CA GLU A 187 39.54 23.74 19.98
C GLU A 187 39.16 24.82 21.00
N LEU A 188 37.95 24.74 21.58
CA LEU A 188 37.49 25.70 22.59
C LEU A 188 38.35 25.70 23.86
N LEU A 189 39.01 24.58 24.16
CA LEU A 189 39.86 24.41 25.33
C LEU A 189 41.35 24.63 25.01
N GLY A 190 41.70 24.98 23.77
CA GLY A 190 43.07 25.25 23.33
C GLY A 190 43.99 24.03 23.32
N ILE A 191 43.44 22.82 23.39
CA ILE A 191 44.18 21.55 23.46
C ILE A 191 44.67 21.11 22.06
N SER A 192 44.05 21.61 20.99
CA SER A 192 44.43 21.29 19.60
C SER A 192 45.84 21.74 19.19
N GLY A 193 46.54 22.52 20.02
CA GLY A 193 47.83 23.14 19.72
C GLY A 193 49.09 22.27 19.86
N ASP A 194 49.02 21.05 20.40
CA ASP A 194 50.24 20.24 20.62
C ASP A 194 50.72 19.45 19.38
N LYS A 195 50.22 19.76 18.17
CA LYS A 195 50.59 19.06 16.93
C LYS A 195 50.70 19.91 15.67
N VAL A 196 51.33 21.10 15.69
CA VAL A 196 51.99 21.66 14.48
C VAL A 196 53.14 22.62 14.86
N GLU A 197 54.27 22.09 15.34
CA GLU A 197 55.58 22.73 15.09
C GLU A 197 56.28 21.98 13.96
N ARG A 198 55.82 22.20 12.72
CA ARG A 198 56.55 21.84 11.49
C ARG A 198 55.92 22.46 10.25
N ASP A 199 55.77 23.78 10.24
CA ASP A 199 56.03 24.64 9.06
C ASP A 199 55.64 26.08 9.40
N SER A 200 56.64 26.90 9.72
CA SER A 200 56.49 28.35 9.58
C SER A 200 57.87 28.96 9.36
N ILE A 201 58.33 28.86 8.11
CA ILE A 201 59.34 29.77 7.56
C ILE A 201 58.63 30.54 6.46
N THR A 202 58.07 31.71 6.78
CA THR A 202 58.18 32.92 5.95
C THR A 202 57.78 34.15 6.74
N SER A 203 58.71 35.08 6.80
CA SER A 203 58.71 36.38 7.46
C SER A 203 57.57 37.33 7.04
N GLY A 204 57.18 38.20 7.97
CA GLY A 204 56.40 39.42 7.73
C GLY A 204 56.41 40.29 8.98
N VAL A 205 57.09 41.43 8.89
CA VAL A 205 57.52 42.34 9.95
C VAL A 205 56.40 43.30 10.40
N ASP A 206 56.54 43.78 11.64
CA ASP A 206 56.05 45.05 12.21
C ASP A 206 54.75 45.04 13.04
N GLY A 207 54.88 45.32 14.34
CA GLY A 207 53.74 45.56 15.22
C GLY A 207 53.99 45.42 16.72
N LYS A 208 54.84 46.31 17.29
CA LYS A 208 54.85 46.78 18.69
C LYS A 208 54.69 45.75 19.83
N ASP A 209 55.85 45.42 20.39
CA ASP A 209 56.10 45.07 21.78
C ASP A 209 55.67 46.23 22.70
N GLU A 210 54.66 45.98 23.54
CA GLU A 210 54.38 46.68 24.80
C GLU A 210 53.64 45.69 25.72
N GLY A 211 54.34 45.19 26.75
CA GLY A 211 53.72 44.92 28.05
C GLY A 211 53.16 43.52 28.31
N LEU A 212 54.06 42.57 28.56
CA LEU A 212 53.82 41.40 29.41
C LEU A 212 53.52 41.84 30.86
N GLU A 213 52.26 41.80 31.29
CA GLU A 213 51.81 41.46 32.65
C GLU A 213 50.28 41.61 32.77
N GLY A 214 49.57 40.52 33.07
CA GLY A 214 48.14 40.58 33.43
C GLY A 214 47.40 39.29 33.09
N GLY A 215 47.21 38.42 34.09
CA GLY A 215 46.63 37.09 33.95
C GLY A 215 45.42 37.04 33.02
N GLU A 216 45.50 36.18 32.01
CA GLU A 216 44.42 35.86 31.10
C GLU A 216 43.19 35.45 31.92
N LYS A 217 42.21 36.37 32.04
CA LYS A 217 40.93 36.07 32.68
C LYS A 217 40.34 34.90 31.94
N VAL A 218 40.23 33.75 32.61
CA VAL A 218 39.59 32.58 32.02
C VAL A 218 38.13 32.95 31.72
N ASP A 219 37.79 33.07 30.44
CA ASP A 219 36.46 33.52 30.02
C ASP A 219 35.37 32.61 30.58
N GLY A 220 34.62 33.10 31.58
CA GLY A 220 33.56 32.30 32.21
C GLY A 220 32.49 31.84 31.23
N LYS A 221 32.25 32.65 30.19
CA LYS A 221 31.37 32.31 29.06
C LYS A 221 31.92 31.17 28.20
N LEU A 222 33.24 31.10 28.02
CA LEU A 222 33.88 30.02 27.27
C LEU A 222 33.77 28.70 28.04
N ILE A 223 34.03 28.71 29.34
CA ILE A 223 33.91 27.53 30.20
C ILE A 223 32.46 27.01 30.24
N GLU A 224 31.48 27.90 30.35
CA GLU A 224 30.07 27.52 30.30
C GLU A 224 29.70 26.89 28.94
N ARG A 225 30.16 27.47 27.83
CA ARG A 225 29.97 26.88 26.50
C ARG A 225 30.61 25.50 26.40
N VAL A 226 31.84 25.34 26.87
CA VAL A 226 32.55 24.04 26.89
C VAL A 226 31.81 23.02 27.76
N ALA A 227 31.27 23.43 28.91
CA ALA A 227 30.49 22.57 29.79
C ALA A 227 29.21 22.04 29.11
N ILE A 228 28.51 22.91 28.37
CA ILE A 228 27.29 22.54 27.61
C ILE A 228 27.64 21.53 26.50
N GLU A 229 28.67 21.81 25.71
CA GLU A 229 29.13 20.92 24.64
C GLU A 229 29.66 19.59 25.18
N TYR A 230 30.31 19.61 26.35
CA TYR A 230 30.77 18.41 27.04
C TYR A 230 29.58 17.52 27.48
N ASN A 231 28.51 18.10 28.00
CA ASN A 231 27.29 17.35 28.30
C ASN A 231 26.64 16.75 27.04
N GLN A 232 26.65 17.49 25.93
CA GLN A 232 26.18 16.97 24.64
C GLN A 232 27.05 15.80 24.15
N LEU A 233 28.38 15.89 24.32
CA LEU A 233 29.31 14.81 24.05
C LEU A 233 29.02 13.58 24.93
N LEU A 234 28.78 13.77 26.23
CA LEU A 234 28.41 12.68 27.15
C LEU A 234 27.12 11.98 26.68
N TYR A 235 26.13 12.73 26.18
CA TYR A 235 24.91 12.16 25.60
C TYR A 235 25.20 11.29 24.37
N PHE A 236 26.07 11.75 23.47
CA PHE A 236 26.44 10.96 22.28
C PHE A 236 27.25 9.71 22.65
N VAL A 237 28.14 9.80 23.65
CA VAL A 237 28.93 8.68 24.16
C VAL A 237 28.04 7.63 24.82
N GLU A 238 27.05 8.06 25.62
CA GLU A 238 26.05 7.17 26.23
C GLU A 238 25.30 6.35 25.17
N ARG A 239 24.91 7.01 24.07
CA ARG A 239 24.21 6.40 22.95
C ARG A 239 25.09 5.51 22.08
N ALA A 240 26.41 5.67 22.15
CA ALA A 240 27.41 4.90 21.42
C ALA A 240 28.05 3.78 22.26
N LYS A 241 27.57 3.53 23.48
CA LYS A 241 28.06 2.44 24.34
C LYS A 241 28.00 1.09 23.63
N GLY A 242 29.14 0.40 23.56
CA GLY A 242 29.27 -0.91 22.92
C GLY A 242 30.00 -0.91 21.57
N LEU A 243 30.45 0.24 21.06
CA LEU A 243 31.29 0.32 19.86
C LEU A 243 32.78 0.37 20.22
N GLU A 244 33.61 -0.41 19.51
CA GLU A 244 35.08 -0.41 19.67
C GLU A 244 35.72 0.97 19.44
N PHE A 245 35.07 1.81 18.63
CA PHE A 245 35.49 3.19 18.41
C PHE A 245 35.63 4.00 19.70
N LEU A 246 34.79 3.72 20.71
CA LEU A 246 34.84 4.47 21.95
C LEU A 246 36.20 4.30 22.64
N GLY A 247 36.83 3.12 22.55
CA GLY A 247 38.17 2.90 23.12
C GLY A 247 39.26 3.76 22.47
N ILE A 248 39.12 4.11 21.18
CA ILE A 248 40.06 5.00 20.49
C ILE A 248 39.88 6.46 20.93
N VAL A 249 38.65 6.87 21.28
CA VAL A 249 38.33 8.26 21.64
C VAL A 249 38.31 8.49 23.16
N GLU A 250 38.30 7.44 23.97
CA GLU A 250 38.22 7.49 25.43
C GLU A 250 39.36 8.30 26.06
N TRP A 251 40.60 8.18 25.55
CA TRP A 251 41.71 8.99 26.04
C TRP A 251 41.53 10.48 25.73
N ARG A 252 40.93 10.84 24.59
CA ARG A 252 40.61 12.23 24.23
C ARG A 252 39.53 12.78 25.15
N ILE A 253 38.47 12.01 25.38
CA ILE A 253 37.38 12.38 26.31
C ILE A 253 37.92 12.55 27.72
N THR A 254 38.81 11.67 28.17
CA THR A 254 39.46 11.76 29.49
C THR A 254 40.33 13.00 29.59
N ARG A 255 41.12 13.29 28.55
CA ARG A 255 41.92 14.52 28.48
C ARG A 255 41.06 15.78 28.53
N ILE A 256 39.97 15.83 27.75
CA ILE A 256 38.99 16.93 27.79
C ILE A 256 38.42 17.09 29.20
N LYS A 257 38.02 15.99 29.84
CA LYS A 257 37.46 15.99 31.19
C LYS A 257 38.43 16.57 32.21
N GLU A 258 39.69 16.12 32.21
CA GLU A 258 40.71 16.62 33.14
C GLU A 258 41.06 18.09 32.88
N THR A 259 41.18 18.50 31.62
CA THR A 259 41.47 19.91 31.29
C THR A 259 40.30 20.84 31.62
N LEU A 260 39.06 20.40 31.40
CA LEU A 260 37.86 21.15 31.77
C LEU A 260 37.81 21.31 33.30
N LYS A 261 38.06 20.24 34.04
CA LYS A 261 38.15 20.25 35.50
C LYS A 261 39.23 21.22 36.00
N LEU A 262 40.42 21.17 35.40
CA LEU A 262 41.53 22.07 35.77
C LEU A 262 41.21 23.54 35.46
N SER A 263 40.64 23.81 34.29
CA SER A 263 40.23 25.16 33.87
C SER A 263 39.14 25.72 34.79
N LEU A 264 38.11 24.92 35.07
CA LEU A 264 36.98 25.30 35.91
C LEU A 264 37.39 25.48 37.38
N SER A 265 38.26 24.62 37.92
CA SER A 265 38.81 24.79 39.27
C SER A 265 39.69 26.03 39.37
N ARG A 266 40.57 26.30 38.39
CA ARG A 266 41.38 27.53 38.34
C ARG A 266 40.51 28.78 38.31
N ALA A 267 39.51 28.82 37.44
CA ALA A 267 38.58 29.95 37.31
C ALA A 267 37.77 30.17 38.61
N LEU A 268 37.32 29.09 39.25
CA LEU A 268 36.62 29.16 40.53
C LEU A 268 37.52 29.73 41.64
N LYS A 269 38.76 29.22 41.79
CA LYS A 269 39.74 29.76 42.77
C LYS A 269 39.99 31.25 42.55
N GLN A 270 40.20 31.67 41.30
CA GLN A 270 40.41 33.08 40.94
C GLN A 270 39.19 33.94 41.29
N SER A 271 37.97 33.47 41.01
CA SER A 271 36.74 34.21 41.36
C SER A 271 36.53 34.33 42.87
N PHE A 272 36.84 33.29 43.66
CA PHE A 272 36.79 33.38 45.12
C PHE A 272 37.78 34.40 45.69
N LEU A 273 39.02 34.40 45.21
CA LEU A 273 40.03 35.37 45.66
C LEU A 273 39.65 36.82 45.29
N GLU A 274 39.00 37.01 44.14
CA GLU A 274 38.53 38.34 43.70
C GLU A 274 37.32 38.83 44.52
N THR A 275 36.39 37.94 44.89
CA THR A 275 35.25 38.27 45.76
C THR A 275 35.67 38.51 47.23
N MET A 276 36.81 37.96 47.66
CA MET A 276 37.34 38.16 49.02
C MET A 276 38.18 39.46 49.16
N ARG A 277 38.46 40.18 48.06
CA ARG A 277 39.09 41.51 48.12
C ARG A 277 38.10 42.55 48.70
N PRO A 278 38.58 43.55 49.47
CA PRO A 278 37.71 44.52 50.14
C PRO A 278 36.86 45.41 49.21
N ASN A 279 37.15 45.42 47.90
CA ASN A 279 36.38 46.14 46.87
C ASN A 279 35.67 45.16 45.89
N ALA A 280 34.98 44.16 46.42
CA ALA A 280 34.25 43.20 45.59
C ALA A 280 33.17 43.92 44.74
N SER A 281 33.25 43.78 43.42
CA SER A 281 32.22 44.28 42.51
C SER A 281 31.06 43.29 42.40
N ASP A 282 29.83 43.76 42.19
CA ASP A 282 28.66 42.91 41.90
C ASP A 282 28.93 41.94 40.73
N THR A 283 29.78 42.36 39.79
CA THR A 283 30.26 41.54 38.67
C THR A 283 31.05 40.31 39.13
N SER A 284 31.86 40.41 40.18
CA SER A 284 32.63 39.27 40.72
C SER A 284 31.75 38.21 41.38
N ILE A 285 30.66 38.65 42.02
CA ILE A 285 29.66 37.76 42.62
C ILE A 285 28.86 37.07 41.50
N ALA A 286 28.53 37.81 40.44
CA ALA A 286 27.86 37.26 39.26
C ALA A 286 28.72 36.21 38.52
N THR A 287 30.02 36.45 38.36
CA THR A 287 30.94 35.47 37.73
C THR A 287 31.13 34.24 38.61
N LEU A 288 31.26 34.39 39.94
CA LEU A 288 31.27 33.26 40.87
C LEU A 288 30.00 32.42 40.76
N SER A 289 28.82 33.07 40.73
CA SER A 289 27.55 32.38 40.52
C SER A 289 27.51 31.65 39.16
N GLN A 290 28.07 32.24 38.11
CA GLN A 290 28.20 31.60 36.80
C GLN A 290 29.05 30.33 36.86
N TYR A 291 30.22 30.35 37.51
CA TYR A 291 31.06 29.16 37.66
C TYR A 291 30.43 28.08 38.57
N LEU A 292 29.68 28.47 39.60
CA LEU A 292 28.94 27.50 40.41
C LEU A 292 27.80 26.85 39.62
N ARG A 293 27.11 27.61 38.76
CA ARG A 293 26.09 27.06 37.84
C ARG A 293 26.70 26.06 36.85
N THR A 294 27.89 26.32 36.31
CA THR A 294 28.55 25.37 35.42
C THR A 294 29.00 24.10 36.15
N TYR A 295 29.43 24.19 37.42
CA TYR A 295 29.69 23.00 38.25
C TYR A 295 28.44 22.15 38.51
N VAL A 296 27.28 22.79 38.71
CA VAL A 296 25.99 22.10 38.82
C VAL A 296 25.62 21.44 37.48
N LEU A 297 25.84 22.13 36.36
CA LEU A 297 25.55 21.63 35.02
C LEU A 297 26.38 20.39 34.65
N ILE A 298 27.63 20.30 35.10
CA ILE A 298 28.50 19.12 34.89
C ILE A 298 28.29 18.04 35.98
N ASP A 299 27.40 18.29 36.96
CA ASP A 299 27.13 17.41 38.11
C ASP A 299 28.42 17.07 38.92
N ARG A 300 29.20 18.11 39.25
CA ARG A 300 30.49 17.99 39.98
C ARG A 300 30.55 18.90 41.22
N VAL A 301 29.43 19.03 41.93
CA VAL A 301 29.31 19.90 43.13
C VAL A 301 30.31 19.55 44.24
N ARG A 302 30.65 18.26 44.39
CA ARG A 302 31.65 17.81 45.38
C ARG A 302 33.05 18.34 45.12
N GLU A 303 33.44 18.44 43.85
CA GLU A 303 34.75 18.95 43.44
C GLU A 303 34.83 20.48 43.62
N ALA A 304 33.71 21.19 43.46
CA ALA A 304 33.64 22.62 43.80
C ALA A 304 33.90 22.85 45.31
N GLY A 305 33.37 21.97 46.17
CA GLY A 305 33.60 22.03 47.62
C GLY A 305 35.06 21.82 48.02
N THR A 306 35.78 20.91 47.36
CA THR A 306 37.22 20.73 47.61
C THR A 306 38.03 21.93 47.14
N VAL A 307 37.66 22.53 46.00
CA VAL A 307 38.30 23.75 45.49
C VAL A 307 38.10 24.94 46.45
N PHE A 308 36.93 25.04 47.06
CA PHE A 308 36.65 26.03 48.11
C PHE A 308 37.50 25.79 49.36
N GLY A 309 37.59 24.54 49.83
CA GLY A 309 38.47 24.16 50.94
C GLY A 309 39.93 24.54 50.70
N ASP A 310 40.45 24.23 49.51
CA ASP A 310 41.82 24.55 49.13
C ASP A 310 42.10 26.06 49.00
N ALA A 311 41.15 26.84 48.47
CA ALA A 311 41.39 28.24 48.16
C ALA A 311 41.06 29.18 49.31
N VAL A 312 40.05 28.85 50.10
CA VAL A 312 39.50 29.73 51.15
C VAL A 312 39.86 29.22 52.54
N VAL A 313 39.98 27.91 52.76
CA VAL A 313 40.16 27.36 54.12
C VAL A 313 41.63 27.07 54.44
N GLN A 314 42.41 26.49 53.51
CA GLN A 314 43.85 26.24 53.69
C GLN A 314 44.68 27.46 54.14
N PRO A 315 44.53 28.68 53.57
CA PRO A 315 45.31 29.83 54.01
C PRO A 315 44.99 30.33 55.43
N PHE A 316 43.90 29.85 56.04
CA PHE A 316 43.55 30.12 57.44
C PHE A 316 43.88 28.97 58.39
N ILE A 317 44.24 27.79 57.86
CA ILE A 317 44.68 26.62 58.66
C ILE A 317 46.20 26.56 58.77
N ASP A 318 46.94 27.01 57.74
CA ASP A 318 48.41 27.06 57.73
C ASP A 318 49.01 28.28 58.48
N LYS A 319 48.21 28.94 59.34
CA LYS A 319 48.60 30.12 60.12
C LYS A 319 48.34 29.88 61.60
#